data_AF-A0A8J7PVA5-F1
#
_entry.id   AF-A0A8J7PVA5-F1
#
_cell.length_a   1.000
_cell.length_b   1.000
_cell.length_c   1.000
_cell.angle_alpha   90.00
_cell.angle_beta   90.00
_cell.angle_gamma   90.00
#
_symmetry.space_group_name_H-M   'P 1'
#
loop_
_entity.id
_entity.type
_entity.pdbx_description
1 polymer ?
#
loop_
_entity_poly.entity_id
_entity_poly.type
_entity_poly.pdbx_seq_one_letter_code
_entity_poly.pdbx_strand_id
1 'polypeptide(L)'
;MDLTQIDGIDVGTALAVLAEIGVDVTRFPTEKHFASWLGLCPRQHESNRAKKKRTPRRGKNRVAMALGMAAQGLGRTQSPLGLFYRRVKGRIAGKGAVTAAAHKLACLVYRMLRYGTEYVRRSLAEYEQKVRAQVERALRRKAAALGYELVRAAGPGAAKANRAAGPPARTRTARRQTPAERILPPDQTTRPTAEVASQEKTCGLS
;
A
#
# COMPACT_ATOMS: atom_id res chain seq x y z
N MET A 1 -17.34 6.52 26.95
CA MET A 1 -16.94 6.20 25.56
C MET A 1 -17.90 6.90 24.61
N ASP A 2 -17.40 7.80 23.77
CA ASP A 2 -18.19 8.54 22.79
C ASP A 2 -18.02 7.94 21.38
N LEU A 3 -19.11 7.39 20.83
CA LEU A 3 -19.11 6.76 19.50
C LEU A 3 -19.14 7.79 18.36
N THR A 4 -19.52 9.04 18.63
CA THR A 4 -19.64 10.10 17.61
C THR A 4 -18.28 10.59 17.10
N GLN A 5 -17.20 10.26 17.80
CA GLN A 5 -15.83 10.52 17.38
C GLN A 5 -15.46 9.80 16.06
N ILE A 6 -16.14 8.69 15.74
CA ILE A 6 -15.94 7.95 14.50
C ILE A 6 -16.57 8.72 13.33
N ASP A 7 -15.77 8.96 12.29
CA ASP A 7 -16.28 9.55 11.05
C ASP A 7 -17.48 8.80 10.48
N GLY A 8 -18.56 9.53 10.21
CA GLY A 8 -19.78 9.01 9.61
C GLY A 8 -20.77 8.42 10.61
N ILE A 9 -20.41 8.25 11.89
CA ILE A 9 -21.39 7.89 12.93
C ILE A 9 -22.05 9.17 13.43
N ASP A 10 -23.35 9.26 13.19
CA ASP A 10 -24.21 10.31 13.75
C ASP A 10 -24.76 9.90 15.14
N VAL A 11 -25.24 10.87 15.91
CA VAL A 11 -25.87 10.67 17.22
C VAL A 11 -26.99 9.65 17.14
N GLY A 12 -27.83 9.71 16.10
CA GLY A 12 -28.90 8.74 15.89
C GLY A 12 -28.39 7.31 15.64
N THR A 13 -27.24 7.17 14.97
CA THR A 13 -26.61 5.86 14.74
C THR A 13 -26.00 5.31 16.03
N ALA A 14 -25.34 6.17 16.81
CA ALA A 14 -24.79 5.82 18.12
C ALA A 14 -25.91 5.38 19.09
N LEU A 15 -27.02 6.11 19.13
CA LEU A 15 -28.17 5.76 19.95
C LEU A 15 -28.80 4.44 19.51
N ALA A 16 -28.96 4.20 18.20
CA ALA A 16 -29.49 2.93 17.70
C ALA A 16 -28.60 1.73 18.09
N VAL A 17 -27.27 1.90 18.06
CA VAL A 17 -26.32 0.89 18.53
C VAL A 17 -26.52 0.62 20.03
N LEU A 18 -26.56 1.68 20.85
CA LEU A 18 -26.66 1.56 22.30
C LEU A 18 -28.03 1.00 22.74
N ALA A 19 -29.11 1.39 22.07
CA ALA A 19 -30.46 0.92 22.38
C ALA A 19 -30.66 -0.58 22.09
N GLU A 20 -30.05 -1.09 21.02
CA GLU A 20 -30.24 -2.49 20.60
C GLU A 20 -29.22 -3.45 21.22
N ILE A 21 -27.98 -3.02 21.43
CA ILE A 21 -26.88 -3.88 21.90
C ILE A 21 -26.60 -3.66 23.38
N GLY A 22 -26.80 -2.45 23.88
CA GLY A 22 -26.31 -1.98 25.17
C GLY A 22 -24.84 -1.57 25.13
N VAL A 23 -24.30 -1.24 26.29
CA VAL A 23 -22.87 -0.92 26.47
C VAL A 23 -22.01 -2.20 26.45
N ASP A 24 -22.61 -3.33 26.80
CA ASP A 24 -21.90 -4.60 26.89
C ASP A 24 -21.96 -5.44 25.60
N VAL A 25 -20.79 -5.67 25.00
CA VAL A 25 -20.58 -6.51 23.82
C VAL A 25 -19.87 -7.84 24.13
N THR A 26 -19.70 -8.20 25.41
CA THR A 26 -19.07 -9.46 25.87
C THR A 26 -19.68 -10.71 25.24
N ARG A 27 -20.97 -10.67 24.89
CA ARG A 27 -21.70 -11.75 24.21
C ARG A 27 -21.05 -12.20 22.89
N PHE A 28 -20.24 -11.34 22.26
CA PHE A 28 -19.53 -11.64 21.02
C PHE A 28 -18.04 -11.83 21.30
N PRO A 29 -17.46 -13.02 21.03
CA PRO A 29 -16.04 -13.28 21.30
C PRO A 29 -15.09 -12.43 20.45
N THR A 30 -15.48 -12.09 19.21
CA THR A 30 -14.67 -11.25 18.32
C THR A 30 -15.54 -10.30 17.51
N GLU A 31 -14.92 -9.22 17.01
CA GLU A 31 -15.54 -8.25 16.10
C GLU A 31 -16.14 -8.89 14.85
N LYS A 32 -15.59 -10.02 14.40
CA LYS A 32 -16.10 -10.76 13.23
C LYS A 32 -17.43 -11.44 13.56
N HIS A 33 -17.60 -11.96 14.77
CA HIS A 33 -18.86 -12.52 15.23
C HIS A 33 -19.93 -11.43 15.32
N PHE A 34 -19.57 -10.27 15.86
CA PHE A 34 -20.45 -9.10 15.91
C PHE A 34 -20.92 -8.66 14.51
N ALA A 35 -19.99 -8.47 13.57
CA ALA A 35 -20.34 -8.06 12.21
C ALA A 35 -21.11 -9.15 11.43
N SER A 36 -20.87 -10.43 11.73
CA SER A 36 -21.64 -11.55 11.17
C SER A 36 -23.07 -11.58 11.70
N TRP A 37 -23.25 -11.33 13.00
CA TRP A 37 -24.57 -11.21 13.64
C TRP A 37 -25.39 -10.04 13.07
N LEU A 38 -24.75 -8.90 12.78
CA LEU A 38 -25.36 -7.78 12.07
C LEU A 38 -25.73 -8.11 10.60
N GLY A 39 -25.21 -9.20 10.03
CA GLY A 39 -25.44 -9.57 8.63
C GLY A 39 -24.59 -8.77 7.63
N LEU A 40 -23.56 -8.06 8.10
CA LEU A 40 -22.66 -7.25 7.26
C LEU A 40 -21.58 -8.10 6.55
N CYS A 41 -21.43 -9.35 6.97
CA CYS A 41 -20.53 -10.30 6.32
C CYS A 41 -21.23 -11.00 5.14
N PRO A 42 -20.55 -11.19 4.00
CA PRO A 42 -21.11 -11.95 2.88
C PRO A 42 -21.36 -13.41 3.30
N ARG A 43 -22.49 -13.98 2.90
CA ARG A 43 -22.80 -15.37 3.21
C ARG A 43 -21.87 -16.30 2.44
N GLN A 44 -21.24 -17.23 3.16
CA GLN A 44 -20.49 -18.32 2.56
C GLN A 44 -21.45 -19.49 2.29
N HIS A 45 -21.48 -19.96 1.04
CA HIS A 45 -22.26 -21.13 0.63
C HIS A 45 -21.28 -22.26 0.29
N GLU A 46 -20.99 -23.14 1.25
CA GLU A 46 -20.16 -24.35 1.05
C GLU A 46 -21.03 -25.60 0.86
N SER A 47 -22.19 -25.44 0.22
CA SER A 47 -23.04 -26.57 -0.14
C SER A 47 -22.56 -27.13 -1.48
N ASN A 48 -21.65 -28.11 -1.44
CA ASN A 48 -21.25 -28.96 -2.56
C ASN A 48 -20.40 -28.30 -3.68
N ARG A 49 -19.10 -28.65 -3.74
CA ARG A 49 -18.03 -28.49 -4.79
C ARG A 49 -17.98 -27.25 -5.72
N ALA A 50 -18.93 -26.33 -5.65
CA ALA A 50 -19.07 -25.18 -6.54
C ALA A 50 -19.11 -23.87 -5.74
N LYS A 51 -18.27 -22.91 -6.14
CA LYS A 51 -18.24 -21.57 -5.55
C LYS A 51 -19.47 -20.78 -6.01
N LYS A 52 -20.54 -20.80 -5.21
CA LYS A 52 -21.74 -19.99 -5.45
C LYS A 52 -21.45 -18.49 -5.22
N LYS A 53 -22.18 -17.61 -5.92
CA LYS A 53 -22.07 -16.16 -5.73
C LYS A 53 -22.33 -15.79 -4.27
N ARG A 54 -21.41 -15.04 -3.67
CA ARG A 54 -21.53 -14.50 -2.32
C ARG A 54 -22.54 -13.36 -2.32
N THR A 55 -23.67 -13.57 -1.65
CA THR A 55 -24.67 -12.52 -1.44
C THR A 55 -24.61 -12.01 0.00
N PRO A 56 -24.82 -10.70 0.23
CA PRO A 56 -24.99 -10.17 1.58
C PRO A 56 -26.22 -10.81 2.23
N ARG A 57 -26.19 -11.01 3.56
CA ARG A 57 -27.34 -11.53 4.30
C ARG A 57 -28.46 -10.49 4.25
N ARG A 58 -29.66 -10.88 3.81
CA ARG A 58 -30.86 -10.04 3.97
C ARG A 58 -31.25 -10.11 5.45
N GLY A 59 -31.06 -9.01 6.19
CA GLY A 59 -31.36 -8.94 7.61
C GLY A 59 -32.13 -7.67 7.94
N LYS A 60 -33.05 -7.76 8.92
CA LYS A 60 -33.83 -6.63 9.47
C LYS A 60 -33.11 -5.94 10.64
N ASN A 61 -31.78 -6.08 10.74
CA ASN A 61 -31.05 -5.54 11.88
C ASN A 61 -30.97 -4.01 11.77
N ARG A 62 -31.63 -3.31 12.70
CA ARG A 62 -31.72 -1.84 12.70
C ARG A 62 -30.34 -1.19 12.83
N VAL A 63 -29.44 -1.79 13.62
CA VAL A 63 -28.06 -1.33 13.76
C VAL A 63 -27.31 -1.44 12.44
N ALA A 64 -27.48 -2.56 11.71
CA ALA A 64 -26.84 -2.72 10.40
C ALA A 64 -27.36 -1.71 9.37
N MET A 65 -28.66 -1.37 9.41
CA MET A 65 -29.23 -0.32 8.57
C MET A 65 -28.68 1.06 8.93
N ALA A 66 -28.62 1.40 10.21
CA ALA A 66 -28.06 2.67 10.69
C ALA A 66 -26.58 2.82 10.28
N LEU A 67 -25.76 1.78 10.50
CA LEU A 67 -24.38 1.74 10.05
C LEU A 67 -24.25 1.81 8.52
N GLY A 68 -25.22 1.28 7.78
CA GLY A 68 -25.30 1.39 6.32
C GLY A 68 -25.58 2.83 5.85
N MET A 69 -26.41 3.59 6.57
CA MET A 69 -26.65 5.01 6.28
C MET A 69 -25.42 5.86 6.61
N ALA A 70 -24.82 5.64 7.79
CA ALA A 70 -23.55 6.21 8.19
C ALA A 70 -22.44 5.98 7.14
N ALA A 71 -22.33 4.74 6.66
CA ALA A 71 -21.36 4.37 5.63
C ALA A 71 -21.57 5.05 4.27
N GLN A 72 -22.80 5.43 3.92
CA GLN A 72 -23.07 6.18 2.69
C GLN A 72 -22.60 7.64 2.80
N GLY A 73 -22.72 8.25 3.99
CA GLY A 73 -22.21 9.59 4.27
C GLY A 73 -20.69 9.72 4.11
N LEU A 74 -19.95 8.65 4.44
CA LEU A 74 -18.48 8.61 4.33
C LEU A 74 -17.94 8.91 2.93
N GLY A 75 -18.71 8.67 1.87
CA GLY A 75 -18.24 8.94 0.51
C GLY A 75 -17.90 10.41 0.26
N ARG A 76 -18.56 11.31 0.98
CA ARG A 76 -18.42 12.77 0.83
C ARG A 76 -17.36 13.38 1.75
N THR A 77 -16.93 12.66 2.78
CA THR A 77 -15.98 13.18 3.78
C THR A 77 -14.53 12.93 3.39
N GLN A 78 -13.66 13.88 3.73
CA GLN A 78 -12.21 13.73 3.59
C GLN A 78 -11.63 13.11 4.87
N SER A 79 -11.93 11.83 5.07
CA SER A 79 -11.41 11.03 6.18
C SER A 79 -10.75 9.74 5.67
N PRO A 80 -9.90 9.08 6.48
CA PRO A 80 -9.34 7.78 6.11
C PRO A 80 -10.42 6.71 5.83
N LEU A 81 -11.56 6.80 6.52
CA LEU A 81 -12.72 5.94 6.29
C LEU A 81 -13.43 6.30 4.98
N GLY A 82 -13.53 7.58 4.64
CA GLY A 82 -14.02 8.03 3.33
C GLY A 82 -13.13 7.57 2.17
N LEU A 83 -11.81 7.67 2.30
CA LEU A 83 -10.85 7.13 1.32
C LEU A 83 -11.00 5.61 1.14
N PHE A 84 -11.20 4.88 2.25
CA PHE A 84 -11.50 3.44 2.19
C PHE A 84 -12.78 3.17 1.39
N TYR A 85 -13.87 3.87 1.69
CA TYR A 85 -15.15 3.71 0.98
C TYR A 85 -14.99 3.97 -0.52
N ARG A 86 -14.35 5.08 -0.91
CA ARG A 86 -14.11 5.43 -2.32
C ARG A 86 -13.32 4.34 -3.05
N ARG A 87 -12.26 3.82 -2.45
CA ARG A 87 -11.46 2.72 -3.03
C ARG A 87 -12.26 1.44 -3.21
N VAL A 88 -13.08 1.08 -2.21
CA VAL A 88 -13.90 -0.13 -2.31
C VAL A 88 -14.99 0.06 -3.35
N LYS A 89 -15.62 1.24 -3.42
CA LYS A 89 -16.63 1.57 -4.44
C LYS A 89 -16.09 1.46 -5.86
N GLY A 90 -14.83 1.82 -6.10
CA GLY A 90 -14.18 1.62 -7.40
C GLY A 90 -13.93 0.15 -7.77
N ARG A 91 -13.96 -0.78 -6.81
CA ARG A 91 -13.73 -2.22 -7.03
C ARG A 91 -15.03 -3.03 -7.01
N ILE A 92 -15.97 -2.65 -6.15
CA ILE A 92 -17.21 -3.36 -5.88
C ILE A 92 -18.35 -2.36 -6.06
N ALA A 93 -19.19 -2.59 -7.07
CA ALA A 93 -20.29 -1.69 -7.41
C ALA A 93 -21.42 -1.70 -6.36
N GLY A 94 -22.07 -0.54 -6.21
CA GLY A 94 -23.35 -0.37 -5.51
C GLY A 94 -23.33 -0.75 -4.02
N LYS A 95 -24.29 -1.59 -3.61
CA LYS A 95 -24.58 -1.95 -2.21
C LYS A 95 -23.44 -2.72 -1.53
N GLY A 96 -22.55 -3.36 -2.29
CA GLY A 96 -21.39 -4.09 -1.75
C GLY A 96 -20.38 -3.17 -1.07
N ALA A 97 -20.14 -1.97 -1.62
CA ALA A 97 -19.23 -1.00 -1.02
C ALA A 97 -19.77 -0.42 0.30
N VAL A 98 -21.07 -0.14 0.35
CA VAL A 98 -21.75 0.29 1.58
C VAL A 98 -21.63 -0.76 2.67
N THR A 99 -21.90 -2.03 2.32
CA THR A 99 -21.80 -3.15 3.25
C THR A 99 -20.38 -3.32 3.79
N ALA A 100 -19.36 -3.19 2.93
CA ALA A 100 -17.96 -3.30 3.35
C ALA A 100 -17.52 -2.13 4.26
N ALA A 101 -18.00 -0.91 4.01
CA ALA A 101 -17.74 0.23 4.90
C ALA A 101 -18.49 0.10 6.23
N ALA A 102 -19.75 -0.32 6.21
CA ALA A 102 -20.52 -0.61 7.42
C ALA A 102 -19.87 -1.72 8.25
N HIS A 103 -19.34 -2.78 7.62
CA HIS A 103 -18.56 -3.82 8.31
C HIS A 103 -17.35 -3.23 9.03
N LYS A 104 -16.62 -2.31 8.38
CA LYS A 104 -15.46 -1.65 8.99
C LYS A 104 -15.87 -0.76 10.17
N LEU A 105 -17.00 -0.04 10.06
CA LEU A 105 -17.57 0.73 11.16
C LEU A 105 -18.00 -0.16 12.32
N ALA A 106 -18.65 -1.30 12.04
CA ALA A 106 -19.06 -2.25 13.07
C ALA A 106 -17.86 -2.78 13.88
N CYS A 107 -16.75 -3.10 13.21
CA CYS A 107 -15.53 -3.51 13.92
C CYS A 107 -14.95 -2.40 14.80
N LEU A 108 -15.00 -1.13 14.35
CA LEU A 108 -14.55 0.01 15.17
C LEU A 108 -15.44 0.20 16.40
N VAL A 109 -16.76 0.19 16.21
CA VAL A 109 -17.74 0.28 17.30
C VAL A 109 -17.53 -0.83 18.32
N TYR A 110 -17.37 -2.07 17.86
CA TYR A 110 -17.08 -3.20 18.75
C TYR A 110 -15.79 -3.00 19.55
N ARG A 111 -14.69 -2.55 18.91
CA ARG A 111 -13.43 -2.30 19.61
C ARG A 111 -13.57 -1.21 20.67
N MET A 112 -14.29 -0.13 20.36
CA MET A 112 -14.53 0.95 21.32
C MET A 112 -15.38 0.48 22.51
N LEU A 113 -16.42 -0.31 22.26
CA LEU A 113 -17.27 -0.86 23.32
C LEU A 113 -16.56 -1.92 24.17
N ARG A 114 -15.76 -2.80 23.53
CA ARG A 114 -15.09 -3.91 24.21
C ARG A 114 -13.87 -3.46 25.03
N TYR A 115 -13.05 -2.58 24.48
CA TYR A 115 -11.77 -2.19 25.08
C TYR A 115 -11.80 -0.81 25.73
N GLY A 116 -12.89 -0.06 25.58
CA GLY A 116 -12.99 1.31 26.09
C GLY A 116 -11.99 2.28 25.45
N THR A 117 -11.27 1.86 24.41
CA THR A 117 -10.24 2.69 23.77
C THR A 117 -10.89 3.83 23.00
N GLU A 118 -10.41 5.04 23.21
CA GLU A 118 -10.81 6.19 22.41
C GLU A 118 -10.46 5.98 20.93
N TYR A 119 -11.34 6.48 20.05
CA TYR A 119 -11.08 6.41 18.63
C TYR A 119 -9.99 7.42 18.24
N VAL A 120 -8.77 6.91 18.04
CA VAL A 120 -7.67 7.72 17.50
C VAL A 120 -7.87 7.83 15.99
N ARG A 121 -8.32 9.02 15.56
CA ARG A 121 -8.43 9.39 14.16
C ARG A 121 -7.03 9.39 13.53
N ARG A 122 -6.80 8.47 12.60
CA ARG A 122 -5.56 8.44 11.81
C ARG A 122 -5.53 9.62 10.86
N SER A 123 -4.36 10.21 10.61
CA SER A 123 -4.24 11.24 9.59
C SER A 123 -4.47 10.67 8.18
N LEU A 124 -4.94 11.51 7.27
CA LEU A 124 -5.11 11.14 5.86
C LEU A 124 -3.78 10.73 5.23
N ALA A 125 -2.72 11.49 5.49
CA ALA A 125 -1.38 11.25 4.96
C ALA A 125 -0.82 9.88 5.38
N GLU A 126 -0.92 9.52 6.66
CA GLU A 126 -0.51 8.20 7.15
C GLU A 126 -1.28 7.06 6.47
N TYR A 127 -2.59 7.24 6.28
CA TYR A 127 -3.40 6.23 5.61
C TYR A 127 -2.99 6.06 4.15
N GLU A 128 -2.76 7.15 3.43
CA GLU A 128 -2.27 7.11 2.05
C GLU A 128 -0.90 6.47 1.92
N GLN A 129 0.05 6.82 2.81
CA GLN A 129 1.39 6.22 2.85
C GLN A 129 1.31 4.71 3.05
N LYS A 130 0.50 4.23 4.02
CA LYS A 130 0.29 2.80 4.25
C LYS A 130 -0.25 2.10 3.02
N VAL A 131 -1.17 2.74 2.30
CA VAL A 131 -1.76 2.18 1.08
C VAL A 131 -0.75 2.13 -0.05
N ARG A 132 0.03 3.20 -0.25
CA ARG A 132 1.12 3.23 -1.23
C ARG A 132 2.12 2.11 -0.95
N ALA A 133 2.54 1.93 0.30
CA ALA A 133 3.44 0.86 0.70
C ALA A 133 2.85 -0.54 0.43
N GLN A 134 1.54 -0.75 0.64
CA GLN A 134 0.88 -2.02 0.30
C GLN A 134 0.87 -2.29 -1.21
N VAL A 135 0.59 -1.26 -2.01
CA VAL A 135 0.61 -1.35 -3.48
C VAL A 135 2.02 -1.66 -3.96
N GLU A 136 3.04 -0.97 -3.43
CA GLU A 136 4.44 -1.23 -3.76
C GLU A 136 4.85 -2.67 -3.42
N ARG A 137 4.52 -3.15 -2.21
CA ARG A 137 4.77 -4.55 -1.82
C ARG A 137 4.05 -5.55 -2.73
N ALA A 138 2.85 -5.23 -3.19
CA ALA A 138 2.13 -6.07 -4.14
C ALA A 138 2.78 -6.07 -5.53
N LEU A 139 3.25 -4.90 -6.01
CA LEU A 139 3.95 -4.76 -7.28
C LEU A 139 5.29 -5.49 -7.26
N ARG A 140 6.10 -5.32 -6.21
CA ARG A 140 7.38 -6.04 -6.04
C ARG A 140 7.18 -7.54 -6.12
N ARG A 141 6.17 -8.08 -5.41
CA ARG A 141 5.84 -9.51 -5.46
C ARG A 141 5.44 -9.98 -6.86
N LYS A 142 4.68 -9.18 -7.60
CA LYS A 142 4.29 -9.51 -8.98
C LYS A 142 5.47 -9.45 -9.94
N ALA A 143 6.34 -8.44 -9.82
CA ALA A 143 7.54 -8.32 -10.63
C ALA A 143 8.47 -9.51 -10.40
N ALA A 144 8.73 -9.84 -9.13
CA ALA A 144 9.54 -11.00 -8.76
C ALA A 144 8.98 -12.32 -9.30
N ALA A 145 7.66 -12.51 -9.27
CA ALA A 145 7.00 -13.69 -9.83
C ALA A 145 7.15 -13.81 -11.36
N LEU A 146 7.44 -12.71 -12.05
CA LEU A 146 7.66 -12.66 -13.50
C LEU A 146 9.15 -12.55 -13.86
N GLY A 147 10.06 -12.61 -12.88
CA GLY A 147 11.52 -12.47 -13.11
C GLY A 147 12.00 -11.03 -13.31
N TYR A 148 11.18 -10.02 -13.01
CA TYR A 148 11.54 -8.60 -13.11
C TYR A 148 11.89 -8.02 -11.73
N GLU A 149 12.86 -7.11 -11.68
CA GLU A 149 13.18 -6.32 -10.50
C GLU A 149 12.50 -4.93 -10.56
N LEU A 150 11.82 -4.54 -9.49
CA LEU A 150 11.13 -3.25 -9.43
C LEU A 150 12.10 -2.14 -8.99
N VAL A 151 12.61 -1.37 -9.96
CA VAL A 151 13.36 -0.15 -9.68
C VAL A 151 12.41 1.04 -9.57
N ARG A 152 12.49 1.80 -8.47
CA ARG A 152 11.76 3.05 -8.32
C ARG A 152 12.37 4.08 -9.27
N ALA A 153 11.65 4.46 -10.32
CA ALA A 153 12.07 5.58 -11.15
C ALA A 153 12.17 6.86 -10.29
N ALA A 154 13.28 7.59 -10.42
CA ALA A 154 13.37 8.96 -9.91
C ALA A 154 12.21 9.75 -10.53
N GLY A 155 11.28 10.22 -9.69
CA GLY A 155 9.99 10.75 -10.15
C GLY A 155 10.14 11.92 -11.15
N PRO A 156 9.06 12.29 -11.87
CA PRO A 156 9.08 13.36 -12.87
C PRO A 156 9.45 14.76 -12.33
N GLY A 157 9.71 14.92 -11.03
CA GLY A 157 10.27 16.12 -10.42
C GLY A 157 11.79 16.28 -10.62
N ALA A 158 12.54 15.18 -10.71
CA ALA A 158 14.00 15.23 -10.94
C ALA A 158 14.34 15.56 -12.41
N ALA A 159 13.51 15.10 -13.34
CA ALA A 159 13.68 15.36 -14.78
C ALA A 159 13.43 16.83 -15.17
N LYS A 160 12.63 17.58 -14.38
CA LYS A 160 12.44 19.03 -14.60
C LYS A 160 13.61 19.88 -14.12
N ALA A 161 14.31 19.47 -13.06
CA ALA A 161 15.52 20.17 -12.58
C ALA A 161 16.67 20.10 -13.60
N ASN A 162 16.87 18.95 -14.23
CA ASN A 162 17.92 18.77 -15.25
C ASN A 162 17.61 19.39 -16.62
N ARG A 163 16.41 19.92 -16.85
CA ARG A 163 16.07 20.68 -18.07
C ARG A 163 16.23 22.20 -17.91
N ALA A 164 16.31 22.70 -16.68
CA ALA A 164 16.52 24.13 -16.40
C ALA A 164 18.01 24.53 -16.43
N ALA A 165 18.92 23.57 -16.32
CA ALA A 165 20.33 23.76 -16.65
C ALA A 165 20.49 23.68 -18.17
N GLY A 166 20.37 24.82 -18.85
CA GLY A 166 20.79 24.95 -20.24
C GLY A 166 22.26 24.52 -20.41
N PRO A 167 22.69 24.10 -21.61
CA PRO A 167 24.07 23.70 -21.85
C PRO A 167 25.02 24.80 -21.35
N PRO A 168 26.10 24.47 -20.61
CA PRO A 168 27.03 25.50 -20.16
C PRO A 168 27.51 26.28 -21.38
N ALA A 169 27.35 27.60 -21.34
CA ALA A 169 27.81 28.49 -22.40
C ALA A 169 29.28 28.17 -22.67
N ARG A 170 29.60 27.82 -23.93
CA ARG A 170 30.98 27.63 -24.38
C ARG A 170 31.73 28.93 -24.15
N THR A 171 32.40 29.06 -23.02
CA THR A 171 33.41 30.09 -22.82
C THR A 171 34.53 29.80 -23.79
N ARG A 172 34.66 30.68 -24.78
CA ARG A 172 35.71 30.67 -25.79
C ARG A 172 37.03 30.96 -25.08
N THR A 173 37.62 29.93 -24.48
CA THR A 173 38.93 30.05 -23.83
C THR A 173 39.95 30.39 -24.90
N ALA A 174 40.52 31.59 -24.77
CA ALA A 174 41.52 32.13 -25.67
C ALA A 174 42.65 31.12 -25.86
N ARG A 175 42.89 30.79 -27.13
CA ARG A 175 44.02 30.03 -27.64
C ARG A 175 45.33 30.73 -27.24
N ARG A 176 45.92 30.36 -26.10
CA ARG A 176 47.33 30.68 -25.82
C ARG A 176 48.17 29.85 -26.79
N GLN A 177 48.88 30.54 -27.65
CA GLN A 177 49.91 29.98 -28.52
C GLN A 177 51.01 29.37 -27.63
N THR A 178 51.34 28.10 -27.84
CA THR A 178 52.57 27.48 -27.33
C THR A 178 53.55 27.48 -28.51
N PRO A 179 54.76 28.05 -28.39
CA PRO A 179 55.74 27.95 -29.45
C PRO A 179 56.38 26.56 -29.46
N ALA A 180 56.75 26.15 -30.66
CA ALA A 180 57.38 24.90 -31.00
C ALA A 180 58.71 24.69 -30.26
N GLU A 181 58.93 23.48 -29.77
CA GLU A 181 60.28 22.92 -29.71
C GLU A 181 60.29 21.56 -30.40
N ARG A 182 61.19 21.49 -31.37
CA ARG A 182 61.50 20.43 -32.32
C ARG A 182 62.70 19.67 -31.77
N ILE A 183 62.82 18.36 -32.08
CA ILE A 183 64.00 17.44 -32.06
C ILE A 183 63.55 16.13 -31.37
N LEU A 184 63.71 14.88 -31.83
CA LEU A 184 64.07 14.15 -33.06
C LEU A 184 63.87 12.64 -32.68
N PRO A 185 63.35 11.73 -33.52
CA PRO A 185 63.42 10.27 -33.30
C PRO A 185 64.62 9.67 -34.08
N PRO A 186 64.92 8.35 -34.09
CA PRO A 186 64.48 7.21 -33.27
C PRO A 186 65.69 6.43 -32.67
N ASP A 187 65.46 5.42 -31.82
CA ASP A 187 66.29 4.21 -31.93
C ASP A 187 65.56 2.94 -31.46
N GLN A 188 65.72 1.89 -32.25
CA GLN A 188 65.18 0.54 -32.05
C GLN A 188 66.35 -0.44 -32.02
N THR A 189 66.61 -1.08 -30.88
CA THR A 189 67.43 -2.32 -30.75
C THR A 189 67.17 -2.80 -29.31
N THR A 190 66.80 -4.03 -28.94
CA THR A 190 66.88 -5.36 -29.54
C THR A 190 65.97 -6.33 -28.76
N ARG A 191 65.59 -7.43 -29.41
CA ARG A 191 64.82 -8.58 -28.90
C ARG A 191 65.66 -9.48 -27.94
N PRO A 192 65.33 -10.78 -27.74
CA PRO A 192 64.42 -11.37 -26.76
C PRO A 192 65.14 -12.39 -25.85
N THR A 193 64.52 -12.92 -24.78
CA THR A 193 64.91 -14.25 -24.27
C THR A 193 63.70 -14.96 -23.66
N ALA A 194 63.49 -16.18 -24.14
CA ALA A 194 62.50 -17.14 -23.70
C ALA A 194 63.10 -18.07 -22.64
N GLU A 195 62.30 -18.53 -21.68
CA GLU A 195 62.49 -19.80 -20.93
C GLU A 195 61.17 -20.02 -20.16
N VAL A 196 60.20 -20.83 -20.60
CA VAL A 196 60.13 -22.30 -20.79
C VAL A 196 60.41 -23.09 -19.49
N ALA A 197 59.47 -24.00 -19.21
CA ALA A 197 59.63 -25.26 -18.48
C ALA A 197 59.30 -25.33 -16.96
N SER A 198 58.11 -25.88 -16.71
CA SER A 198 57.96 -27.27 -16.23
C SER A 198 57.78 -27.62 -14.74
N GLN A 199 56.79 -28.52 -14.58
CA GLN A 199 56.61 -29.61 -13.60
C GLN A 199 55.94 -29.24 -12.26
N GLU A 200 54.68 -29.65 -12.03
CA GLU A 200 54.22 -31.01 -11.70
C GLU A 200 54.92 -31.61 -10.49
N LYS A 201 54.16 -31.83 -9.41
CA LYS A 201 54.32 -32.99 -8.53
C LYS A 201 53.03 -33.29 -7.78
N THR A 202 52.46 -34.42 -8.18
CA THR A 202 51.48 -35.27 -7.51
C THR A 202 52.00 -35.84 -6.20
N CYS A 203 51.14 -35.92 -5.17
CA CYS A 203 51.00 -36.99 -4.16
C CYS A 203 49.85 -36.53 -3.23
N GLY A 204 48.80 -37.29 -2.88
CA GLY A 204 48.66 -38.74 -2.76
C GLY A 204 48.72 -39.12 -1.27
N LEU A 205 47.56 -39.56 -0.72
CA LEU A 205 47.33 -40.32 0.52
C LEU A 205 47.61 -39.69 1.89
N SER A 206 46.53 -39.48 2.67
CA SER A 206 46.19 -40.31 3.86
C SER A 206 44.73 -40.09 4.25
#